data_AF-A0A7J2TY50-F1
#
_entry.id   AF-A0A7J2TY50-F1
#
_cell.length_a   1.000
_cell.length_b   1.000
_cell.length_c   1.000
_cell.angle_alpha   90.00
_cell.angle_beta   90.00
_cell.angle_gamma   90.00
#
_symmetry.space_group_name_H-M   'P 1'
#
loop_
_entity.id
_entity.type
_entity.pdbx_description
1 polymer ?
#
loop_
_entity_poly.entity_id
_entity_poly.type
_entity_poly.pdbx_seq_one_letter_code
_entity_poly.pdbx_strand_id
1 'polypeptide(L)'
;MIKEKAKEFLEYNKDNIFKNLLQAEHHAKVLTDPSHAQCITKHLAFIEGEAEEAYSHAQIVEPENAEIYMDFRNLVHALRKRLMKGNISKDELSKALWALRKAFEEFNKEYSTLECGACEAISLIVEDDVSGRDIEKLEKSI
;
A
#
# COMPACT_ATOMS: atom_id res chain seq x y z
N MET A 1 29.15 7.85 -4.09
CA MET A 1 29.10 6.64 -3.24
C MET A 1 27.88 6.55 -2.32
N ILE A 2 27.72 7.40 -1.28
CA ILE A 2 26.59 7.23 -0.32
C ILE A 2 25.23 7.45 -1.00
N LYS A 3 25.07 8.57 -1.74
CA LYS A 3 23.81 8.88 -2.44
C LYS A 3 23.46 7.86 -3.53
N GLU A 4 24.45 7.31 -4.24
CA GLU A 4 24.25 6.27 -5.27
C GLU A 4 23.74 4.97 -4.64
N LYS A 5 24.35 4.51 -3.54
CA LYS A 5 23.87 3.35 -2.80
C LYS A 5 22.46 3.57 -2.23
N ALA A 6 22.20 4.75 -1.66
CA ALA A 6 20.86 5.08 -1.16
C ALA A 6 19.82 5.04 -2.29
N LYS A 7 20.19 5.48 -3.51
CA LYS A 7 19.33 5.37 -4.68
C LYS A 7 19.07 3.91 -5.06
N GLU A 8 20.11 3.07 -5.12
CA GLU A 8 19.95 1.64 -5.40
C GLU A 8 19.04 0.95 -4.39
N PHE A 9 19.19 1.27 -3.10
CA PHE A 9 18.32 0.71 -2.07
C PHE A 9 16.89 1.25 -2.14
N LEU A 10 16.70 2.54 -2.41
CA LEU A 10 15.37 3.11 -2.59
C LEU A 10 14.60 2.41 -3.71
N GLU A 11 15.25 2.18 -4.86
CA GLU A 11 14.66 1.41 -5.95
C GLU A 11 14.36 -0.03 -5.54
N TYR A 12 15.27 -0.68 -4.80
CA TYR A 12 15.03 -2.02 -4.25
C TYR A 12 13.81 -2.04 -3.31
N ASN A 13 13.63 -1.03 -2.45
CA ASN A 13 12.51 -0.94 -1.53
C ASN A 13 11.19 -0.76 -2.30
N LYS A 14 11.15 0.17 -3.27
CA LYS A 14 9.99 0.38 -4.16
C LYS A 14 9.59 -0.91 -4.88
N ASP A 15 10.57 -1.63 -5.43
CA ASP A 15 10.38 -2.92 -6.10
C ASP A 15 9.70 -3.95 -5.19
N ASN A 16 10.13 -4.05 -3.94
CA ASN A 16 9.56 -4.99 -2.98
C ASN A 16 8.17 -4.58 -2.50
N ILE A 17 7.91 -3.28 -2.32
CA ILE A 17 6.57 -2.76 -2.03
C ILE A 17 5.61 -3.17 -3.16
N PHE A 18 5.96 -2.86 -4.41
CA PHE A 18 5.14 -3.19 -5.58
C PHE A 18 4.84 -4.70 -5.68
N LYS A 19 5.87 -5.55 -5.60
CA LYS A 19 5.72 -7.01 -5.69
C LYS A 19 4.80 -7.56 -4.59
N ASN A 20 4.95 -7.08 -3.36
CA ASN A 20 4.13 -7.55 -2.25
C ASN A 20 2.69 -7.02 -2.32
N LEU A 21 2.45 -5.82 -2.87
CA LEU A 21 1.10 -5.31 -3.12
C LEU A 21 0.35 -6.19 -4.11
N LEU A 22 0.99 -6.56 -5.23
CA LEU A 22 0.41 -7.48 -6.21
C LEU A 22 0.11 -8.86 -5.60
N GLN A 23 1.02 -9.38 -4.78
CA GLN A 23 0.79 -10.66 -4.10
C GLN A 23 -0.36 -10.58 -3.10
N ALA A 24 -0.45 -9.51 -2.31
CA ALA A 24 -1.55 -9.29 -1.38
C ALA A 24 -2.90 -9.21 -2.11
N GLU A 25 -2.98 -8.48 -3.22
CA GLU A 25 -4.19 -8.41 -4.06
C GLU A 25 -4.55 -9.77 -4.66
N HIS A 26 -3.57 -10.50 -5.18
CA HIS A 26 -3.81 -11.84 -5.73
C HIS A 26 -4.39 -12.77 -4.66
N HIS A 27 -3.80 -12.80 -3.47
CA HIS A 27 -4.30 -13.57 -2.34
C HIS A 27 -5.71 -13.15 -1.92
N ALA A 28 -6.03 -11.85 -1.95
CA ALA A 28 -7.37 -11.37 -1.65
C ALA A 28 -8.42 -11.87 -2.66
N LYS A 29 -8.09 -11.90 -3.97
CA LYS A 29 -9.00 -12.42 -5.01
C LYS A 29 -9.38 -13.88 -4.75
N VAL A 30 -8.38 -14.72 -4.46
CA VAL A 30 -8.56 -16.16 -4.22
C VAL A 30 -8.90 -16.52 -2.77
N LEU A 31 -9.15 -15.52 -1.91
CA LEU A 31 -9.48 -15.75 -0.50
C LEU A 31 -10.84 -16.45 -0.37
N THR A 32 -10.82 -17.73 -0.01
CA THR A 32 -12.01 -18.55 0.27
C THR A 32 -12.17 -18.89 1.76
N ASP A 33 -11.08 -18.80 2.53
CA ASP A 33 -11.02 -19.10 3.96
C ASP A 33 -10.32 -17.93 4.70
N PRO A 34 -10.93 -17.35 5.75
CA PRO A 34 -10.27 -16.37 6.63
C PRO A 34 -8.90 -16.78 7.16
N SER A 35 -8.60 -18.08 7.32
CA SER A 35 -7.28 -18.57 7.74
C SER A 35 -6.15 -18.21 6.75
N HIS A 36 -6.48 -18.05 5.46
CA HIS A 36 -5.55 -17.61 4.42
C HIS A 36 -5.24 -16.10 4.46
N ALA A 37 -5.91 -15.32 5.31
CA ALA A 37 -5.58 -13.91 5.55
C ALA A 37 -4.18 -13.73 6.17
N GLN A 38 -3.57 -14.80 6.68
CA GLN A 38 -2.19 -14.78 7.18
C GLN A 38 -1.17 -14.47 6.09
N CYS A 39 -1.36 -14.98 4.86
CA CYS A 39 -0.49 -14.64 3.73
C CYS A 39 -0.57 -13.15 3.40
N ILE A 40 -1.77 -12.59 3.37
CA ILE A 40 -1.98 -11.14 3.15
C ILE A 40 -1.33 -10.34 4.27
N THR A 41 -1.50 -10.76 5.52
CA THR A 41 -0.86 -10.14 6.70
C THR A 41 0.67 -10.14 6.58
N LYS A 42 1.26 -11.25 6.10
CA LYS A 42 2.70 -11.35 5.83
C LYS A 42 3.13 -10.33 4.78
N HIS A 43 2.45 -10.26 3.63
CA HIS A 43 2.80 -9.29 2.57
C HIS A 43 2.70 -7.85 3.06
N LEU A 44 1.65 -7.51 3.82
CA LEU A 44 1.52 -6.18 4.43
C LEU A 44 2.65 -5.87 5.42
N ALA A 45 3.14 -6.86 6.17
CA ALA A 45 4.28 -6.67 7.07
C ALA A 45 5.58 -6.42 6.31
N PHE A 46 5.80 -7.09 5.17
CA PHE A 46 6.93 -6.80 4.29
C PHE A 46 6.83 -5.39 3.72
N ILE A 47 5.67 -4.99 3.19
CA ILE A 47 5.46 -3.64 2.66
C ILE A 47 5.74 -2.57 3.72
N GLU A 48 5.31 -2.78 4.96
CA GLU A 48 5.56 -1.86 6.08
C GLU A 48 7.06 -1.65 6.33
N GLY A 49 7.84 -2.73 6.37
CA GLY A 49 9.30 -2.64 6.54
C GLY A 49 9.99 -1.98 5.36
N GLU A 50 9.61 -2.33 4.13
CA GLU A 50 10.20 -1.74 2.92
C GLU A 50 9.84 -0.25 2.80
N ALA A 51 8.65 0.18 3.23
CA ALA A 51 8.27 1.59 3.24
C ALA A 51 9.05 2.41 4.29
N GLU A 52 9.38 1.81 5.44
CA GLU A 52 10.24 2.44 6.46
C GLU A 52 11.70 2.59 5.98
N GLU A 53 12.23 1.60 5.27
CA GLU A 53 13.54 1.69 4.62
C GLU A 53 13.53 2.69 3.45
N ALA A 54 12.46 2.70 2.64
CA ALA A 54 12.27 3.66 1.56
C ALA A 54 12.25 5.10 2.08
N TYR A 55 11.56 5.37 3.20
CA TYR A 55 11.61 6.67 3.89
C TYR A 55 13.06 7.07 4.20
N SER A 56 13.83 6.18 4.83
CA SER A 56 15.21 6.46 5.23
C SER A 56 16.12 6.75 4.03
N HIS A 57 15.98 6.02 2.92
CA HIS A 57 16.74 6.28 1.70
C HIS A 57 16.25 7.52 0.95
N ALA A 58 14.94 7.78 0.94
CA ALA A 58 14.34 8.96 0.33
C ALA A 58 14.84 10.24 1.00
N GLN A 59 15.03 10.27 2.33
CA GLN A 59 15.63 11.42 3.03
C GLN A 59 17.00 11.85 2.45
N ILE A 60 17.74 10.92 1.81
CA ILE A 60 19.04 11.19 1.19
C ILE A 60 18.90 11.52 -0.31
N VAL A 61 17.98 10.83 -0.99
CA VAL A 61 17.87 10.84 -2.46
C VAL A 61 16.90 11.90 -2.95
N GLU A 62 15.71 11.96 -2.34
CA GLU A 62 14.53 12.75 -2.66
C GLU A 62 13.80 13.21 -1.38
N PRO A 63 14.44 14.05 -0.53
CA PRO A 63 13.93 14.39 0.81
C PRO A 63 12.54 15.04 0.80
N GLU A 64 12.19 15.75 -0.27
CA GLU A 64 10.87 16.36 -0.47
C GLU A 64 9.73 15.33 -0.52
N ASN A 65 10.05 14.08 -0.87
CA ASN A 65 9.10 12.99 -1.01
C ASN A 65 9.14 12.00 0.16
N ALA A 66 10.12 12.11 1.06
CA ALA A 66 10.37 11.10 2.08
C ALA A 66 9.11 10.79 2.93
N GLU A 67 8.41 11.84 3.38
CA GLU A 67 7.20 11.71 4.23
C GLU A 67 6.09 10.89 3.57
N ILE A 68 6.00 10.85 2.23
CA ILE A 68 5.01 10.05 1.52
C ILE A 68 5.18 8.56 1.84
N TYR A 69 6.42 8.08 2.00
CA TYR A 69 6.68 6.68 2.38
C TYR A 69 6.29 6.41 3.83
N MET A 70 6.47 7.38 4.74
CA MET A 70 6.05 7.25 6.13
C MET A 70 4.52 7.20 6.25
N ASP A 71 3.83 8.08 5.54
CA ASP A 71 2.37 8.08 5.46
C ASP A 71 1.85 6.77 4.86
N PHE A 72 2.47 6.32 3.75
CA PHE A 72 2.15 5.04 3.13
C PHE A 72 2.35 3.86 4.08
N ARG A 73 3.47 3.83 4.80
CA ARG A 73 3.76 2.83 5.85
C ARG A 73 2.67 2.81 6.91
N ASN A 74 2.19 3.96 7.35
CA ASN A 74 1.13 4.07 8.35
C ASN A 74 -0.22 3.53 7.84
N LEU A 75 -0.57 3.80 6.58
CA LEU A 75 -1.76 3.24 5.94
C LEU A 75 -1.69 1.71 5.87
N VAL A 76 -0.54 1.17 5.47
CA VAL A 76 -0.28 -0.28 5.41
C VAL A 76 -0.38 -0.91 6.80
N HIS A 77 0.23 -0.29 7.80
CA HIS A 77 0.17 -0.75 9.19
C HIS A 77 -1.27 -0.80 9.71
N ALA A 78 -2.05 0.25 9.46
CA ALA A 78 -3.45 0.32 9.87
C ALA A 78 -4.29 -0.80 9.24
N LEU A 79 -4.14 -1.03 7.93
CA LEU A 79 -4.81 -2.13 7.24
C LEU A 79 -4.40 -3.49 7.83
N ARG A 80 -3.10 -3.71 8.04
CA ARG A 80 -2.58 -4.95 8.62
C ARG A 80 -3.18 -5.22 10.00
N LYS A 81 -3.23 -4.21 10.87
CA LYS A 81 -3.82 -4.33 12.21
C LYS A 81 -5.32 -4.62 12.17
N ARG A 82 -6.06 -4.01 11.23
CA ARG A 82 -7.49 -4.31 11.02
C ARG A 82 -7.71 -5.75 10.58
N LEU A 83 -6.90 -6.22 9.63
CA LEU A 83 -6.95 -7.59 9.14
C LEU A 83 -6.67 -8.61 10.25
N MET A 84 -5.62 -8.39 11.05
CA MET A 84 -5.27 -9.25 12.18
C MET A 84 -6.37 -9.34 13.26
N LYS A 85 -7.19 -8.31 13.41
CA LYS A 85 -8.33 -8.29 14.34
C LYS A 85 -9.57 -9.00 13.78
N GLY A 86 -9.57 -9.40 12.50
CA GLY A 86 -10.76 -9.93 11.83
C GLY A 86 -11.82 -8.88 11.52
N ASN A 87 -11.49 -7.59 11.63
CA ASN A 87 -12.43 -6.47 11.48
C ASN A 87 -12.41 -5.89 10.05
N ILE A 88 -12.49 -6.77 9.05
CA ILE A 88 -12.56 -6.39 7.64
C ILE A 88 -13.20 -7.51 6.81
N SER A 89 -14.16 -7.16 5.96
CA SER A 89 -14.74 -8.10 4.98
C SER A 89 -13.80 -8.31 3.79
N LYS A 90 -14.05 -9.35 2.98
CA LYS A 90 -13.27 -9.62 1.76
C LYS A 90 -13.31 -8.44 0.79
N ASP A 91 -14.50 -7.88 0.54
CA ASP A 91 -14.66 -6.78 -0.41
C ASP A 91 -13.97 -5.50 0.07
N GLU A 92 -14.07 -5.19 1.37
CA GLU A 92 -13.33 -4.07 1.97
C GLU A 92 -11.81 -4.29 1.88
N LEU A 93 -11.34 -5.52 2.10
CA LEU A 93 -9.92 -5.86 1.98
C LEU A 93 -9.42 -5.68 0.55
N SER A 94 -10.17 -6.18 -0.45
CA SER A 94 -9.83 -6.00 -1.86
C SER A 94 -9.78 -4.53 -2.25
N LYS A 95 -10.76 -3.72 -1.81
CA LYS A 95 -10.78 -2.27 -2.04
C LYS A 95 -9.58 -1.57 -1.39
N ALA A 96 -9.27 -1.91 -0.14
CA ALA A 96 -8.17 -1.30 0.59
C ALA A 96 -6.80 -1.63 -0.04
N LEU A 97 -6.60 -2.88 -0.47
CA LEU A 97 -5.36 -3.30 -1.15
C LEU A 97 -5.19 -2.59 -2.48
N TRP A 98 -6.25 -2.48 -3.29
CA TRP A 98 -6.23 -1.70 -4.52
C TRP A 98 -5.91 -0.22 -4.28
N ALA A 99 -6.52 0.38 -3.25
CA ALA A 99 -6.27 1.77 -2.90
C ALA A 99 -4.80 2.01 -2.48
N LEU A 100 -4.21 1.08 -1.71
CA LEU A 100 -2.79 1.13 -1.38
C LEU A 100 -1.92 1.04 -2.63
N ARG A 101 -2.20 0.09 -3.52
CA ARG A 101 -1.42 -0.05 -4.76
C ARG A 101 -1.55 1.19 -5.64
N LYS A 102 -2.76 1.71 -5.80
CA LYS A 102 -3.00 2.95 -6.55
C LYS A 102 -2.20 4.12 -5.98
N ALA A 103 -2.27 4.35 -4.67
CA ALA A 103 -1.51 5.42 -4.02
C ALA A 103 0.00 5.28 -4.25
N PHE A 104 0.52 4.04 -4.16
CA PHE A 104 1.93 3.76 -4.43
C PHE A 104 2.33 4.03 -5.88
N GLU A 105 1.53 3.57 -6.85
CA GLU A 105 1.79 3.73 -8.29
C GLU A 105 1.57 5.16 -8.81
N GLU A 106 0.66 5.93 -8.21
CA GLU A 106 0.47 7.35 -8.56
C GLU A 106 1.70 8.19 -8.21
N PHE A 107 2.35 7.85 -7.09
CA PHE A 107 3.59 8.49 -6.66
C PHE A 107 4.82 7.89 -7.39
N ASN A 108 4.85 6.58 -7.63
CA ASN A 108 5.93 5.89 -8.35
C ASN A 108 5.45 5.42 -9.74
N LYS A 109 5.36 6.38 -10.68
CA LYS A 109 4.74 6.16 -12.00
C LYS A 109 5.41 5.08 -12.84
N GLU A 110 6.69 4.80 -12.59
CA GLU A 110 7.46 3.73 -13.22
C GLU A 110 6.91 2.33 -12.92
N TYR A 111 6.13 2.19 -11.83
CA TYR A 111 5.43 0.95 -11.45
C TYR A 111 3.97 0.91 -11.90
N SER A 112 3.47 1.93 -12.60
CA SER A 112 2.06 2.05 -12.92
C SER A 112 1.57 0.89 -13.80
N THR A 113 0.61 0.14 -13.25
CA THR A 113 -0.18 -0.89 -13.91
C THR A 113 -1.67 -0.51 -13.96
N LEU A 114 -2.03 0.70 -13.49
CA LEU A 114 -3.41 1.19 -13.41
C LEU A 114 -4.12 1.26 -14.76
N GLU A 115 -3.37 1.43 -15.85
CA GLU A 115 -3.92 1.50 -17.23
C GLU A 115 -4.02 0.12 -17.91
N CYS A 116 -3.67 -0.97 -17.21
CA CYS A 116 -3.68 -2.32 -17.78
C CYS A 116 -5.12 -2.82 -18.02
N GLY A 117 -5.55 -2.79 -19.29
CA GLY A 117 -6.88 -3.29 -19.71
C GLY A 117 -7.11 -4.80 -19.51
N ALA A 118 -6.04 -5.60 -19.39
CA ALA A 118 -6.14 -7.04 -19.09
C ALA A 118 -6.29 -7.34 -17.59
N CYS A 119 -5.90 -6.38 -16.74
CA CYS A 119 -5.81 -6.58 -15.30
C CYS A 119 -7.15 -6.32 -14.59
N GLU A 120 -8.15 -5.81 -15.33
CA GLU A 120 -9.41 -5.25 -14.80
C GLU A 120 -9.10 -4.48 -13.52
N ALA A 121 -8.09 -3.58 -13.55
CA ALA A 121 -7.73 -2.75 -12.42
C ALA A 121 -9.02 -2.11 -11.96
N ILE A 122 -9.53 -2.59 -10.83
CA ILE A 122 -10.95 -2.52 -10.56
C ILE A 122 -11.34 -1.05 -10.61
N SER A 123 -12.08 -0.66 -11.65
CA SER A 123 -12.74 0.62 -11.74
C SER A 123 -13.92 0.56 -10.77
N LEU A 124 -13.65 0.37 -9.48
CA LEU A 124 -14.63 0.51 -8.42
C LEU A 124 -14.82 2.00 -8.28
N ILE A 125 -15.72 2.51 -9.11
CA ILE A 125 -16.73 3.50 -8.76
C ILE A 125 -16.17 4.52 -7.76
N VAL A 126 -15.45 5.51 -8.29
CA VAL A 126 -15.42 6.86 -7.69
C VAL A 126 -16.65 7.59 -8.25
N GLU A 127 -17.83 7.02 -8.05
CA GLU A 127 -19.08 7.75 -8.13
C GLU A 127 -19.73 7.58 -6.77
N ASP A 128 -19.82 8.72 -6.08
CA ASP A 128 -20.50 8.99 -4.83
C ASP A 128 -19.76 8.64 -3.51
N ASP A 129 -19.14 9.71 -2.99
CA ASP A 129 -19.19 10.12 -1.57
C ASP A 129 -17.97 9.87 -0.66
N VAL A 130 -16.77 10.21 -1.15
CA VAL A 130 -15.73 10.73 -0.25
C VAL A 130 -15.58 12.24 -0.50
N SER A 131 -16.65 12.98 -0.21
CA SER A 131 -16.47 14.38 0.20
C SER A 131 -15.60 14.36 1.47
N GLY A 132 -14.64 15.28 1.61
CA GLY A 132 -13.60 15.33 2.65
C GLY A 132 -14.06 15.45 4.12
N ARG A 133 -15.14 14.75 4.50
CA ARG A 133 -15.75 14.68 5.84
C ARG A 133 -15.30 13.46 6.66
N ASP A 134 -14.71 12.44 6.04
CA ASP A 134 -14.31 11.22 6.77
C ASP A 134 -12.89 11.27 7.36
N ILE A 135 -12.02 12.20 6.90
CA ILE A 135 -10.74 12.47 7.57
C ILE A 135 -11.00 13.11 8.95
N GLU A 136 -12.00 13.99 9.05
CA GLU A 136 -12.36 14.68 10.29
C GLU A 136 -12.91 13.76 11.40
N LYS A 137 -13.44 12.57 11.04
CA LYS A 137 -13.95 11.60 12.03
C LYS A 137 -12.86 10.73 12.64
N LEU A 138 -11.76 10.50 11.91
CA LEU A 138 -10.60 9.79 12.41
C LEU A 138 -9.80 10.63 13.42
N GLU A 139 -9.73 11.95 13.22
CA GLU A 139 -9.05 12.86 14.16
C GLU A 139 -9.81 13.05 15.48
N LYS A 140 -11.15 12.92 15.49
CA LYS A 140 -11.99 13.12 16.69
C LYS A 140 -12.13 11.87 17.58
N SER A 141 -11.44 10.77 17.25
CA SER A 141 -11.49 9.52 18.01
C SER A 141 -10.13 9.13 18.64
N ILE A 142 -9.20 10.08 18.71
CA ILE A 142 -7.99 10.05 19.55
C ILE A 142 -8.19 11.05 20.69
#